data_AF-A0A1K2HRG6-F1
#
_entry.id   AF-A0A1K2HRG6-F1
#
_cell.length_a   1.000
_cell.length_b   1.000
_cell.length_c   1.000
_cell.angle_alpha   90.00
_cell.angle_beta   90.00
_cell.angle_gamma   90.00
#
_symmetry.space_group_name_H-M   'P 1'
#
loop_
_entity.id
_entity.type
_entity.pdbx_description
1 polymer ?
#
loop_
_entity_poly.entity_id
_entity_poly.type
_entity_poly.pdbx_seq_one_letter_code
_entity_poly.pdbx_strand_id
1 'polypeptide(L)'
;MRFLHIQTILSLALVLTAHAESNVKLDASRVDITLPSYMHAKESRSEKYSAYEKTKCLEVFATSNKRFVGDFCISEDVHFLRDMGVIERNVDVNALPNMNEQRSSLVFASPMSQYEMKPLLENDSRIQASIVDCDIGSGKIYRPTATCHVAVSSISNNRFIYSYFFVKNNLNKKQLVRVSDIKKIWLNLKKQAAEANALNAK
;
A
#
# COMPACT_ATOMS: atom_id res chain seq x y z
N MET A 1 55.90 -42.07 -13.28
CA MET A 1 54.48 -42.41 -13.51
C MET A 1 53.66 -42.03 -12.29
N ARG A 2 52.57 -41.29 -12.52
CA ARG A 2 51.38 -41.07 -11.66
C ARG A 2 51.48 -40.15 -10.43
N PHE A 3 51.03 -38.91 -10.70
CA PHE A 3 50.27 -37.97 -9.86
C PHE A 3 49.37 -38.62 -8.79
N LEU A 4 49.15 -37.91 -7.68
CA LEU A 4 47.79 -37.61 -7.21
C LEU A 4 47.78 -36.31 -6.38
N HIS A 5 47.23 -35.24 -6.97
CA HIS A 5 46.80 -34.02 -6.29
C HIS A 5 45.53 -34.30 -5.48
N ILE A 6 45.54 -33.96 -4.19
CA ILE A 6 44.33 -33.93 -3.35
C ILE A 6 43.75 -32.52 -3.48
N GLN A 7 42.70 -32.38 -4.29
CA GLN A 7 41.89 -31.16 -4.34
C GLN A 7 40.89 -31.15 -3.18
N THR A 8 41.06 -30.19 -2.28
CA THR A 8 40.11 -29.85 -1.21
C THR A 8 38.92 -29.12 -1.83
N ILE A 9 37.75 -29.76 -1.85
CA ILE A 9 36.50 -29.12 -2.30
C ILE A 9 35.95 -28.29 -1.15
N LEU A 10 35.96 -26.97 -1.32
CA LEU A 10 35.33 -26.00 -0.43
C LEU A 10 33.84 -25.88 -0.81
N SER A 11 32.96 -26.53 -0.06
CA SER A 11 31.51 -26.43 -0.27
C SER A 11 30.98 -25.10 0.28
N LEU A 12 30.68 -24.16 -0.62
CA LEU A 12 30.01 -22.90 -0.31
C LEU A 12 28.51 -23.17 -0.06
N ALA A 13 28.10 -23.19 1.21
CA ALA A 13 26.69 -23.33 1.57
C ALA A 13 25.94 -22.01 1.28
N LEU A 14 25.10 -22.02 0.24
CA LEU A 14 24.16 -20.95 -0.07
C LEU A 14 23.02 -20.98 0.98
N VAL A 15 23.05 -20.07 1.95
CA VAL A 15 21.93 -19.92 2.90
C VAL A 15 20.79 -19.20 2.17
N LEU A 16 19.82 -19.98 1.67
CA LEU A 16 18.53 -19.47 1.26
C LEU A 16 17.78 -18.99 2.51
N THR A 17 17.74 -17.67 2.72
CA THR A 17 16.85 -17.06 3.71
C THR A 17 15.43 -17.12 3.17
N ALA A 18 14.68 -18.15 3.57
CA ALA A 18 13.24 -18.16 3.44
C ALA A 18 12.69 -16.95 4.19
N HIS A 19 12.23 -15.95 3.43
CA HIS A 19 11.56 -14.78 4.00
C HIS A 19 10.19 -15.26 4.49
N ALA A 20 10.03 -15.37 5.81
CA ALA A 20 8.77 -15.79 6.42
C ALA A 20 7.71 -14.69 6.23
N GLU A 21 6.85 -14.82 5.24
CA GLU A 21 5.74 -13.89 5.01
C GLU A 21 4.56 -14.20 5.96
N SER A 22 3.86 -13.15 6.41
CA SER A 22 2.63 -13.32 7.17
C SER A 22 1.42 -12.99 6.28
N ASN A 23 0.37 -13.80 6.38
CA ASN A 23 -0.88 -13.58 5.63
C ASN A 23 -1.98 -13.17 6.60
N VAL A 24 -2.71 -12.11 6.25
CA VAL A 24 -3.86 -11.62 7.03
C VAL A 24 -5.07 -11.48 6.11
N LYS A 25 -6.18 -12.07 6.53
CA LYS A 25 -7.45 -12.00 5.79
C LYS A 25 -8.24 -10.78 6.21
N LEU A 26 -8.72 -10.02 5.22
CA LEU A 26 -9.69 -8.94 5.43
C LEU A 26 -11.01 -9.34 4.77
N ASP A 27 -12.07 -9.48 5.56
CA ASP A 27 -13.31 -10.09 5.06
C ASP A 27 -14.40 -9.08 4.68
N ALA A 28 -14.46 -8.70 3.41
CA ALA A 28 -15.73 -8.50 2.70
C ALA A 28 -15.75 -9.20 1.32
N SER A 29 -14.68 -9.94 0.99
CA SER A 29 -14.48 -10.67 -0.27
C SER A 29 -13.24 -11.58 -0.29
N ARG A 30 -12.73 -12.02 0.88
CA ARG A 30 -11.48 -12.82 0.99
C ARG A 30 -10.28 -12.22 0.27
N VAL A 31 -9.83 -11.05 0.72
CA VAL A 31 -8.53 -10.51 0.29
C VAL A 31 -7.46 -10.99 1.26
N ASP A 32 -6.49 -11.77 0.77
CA ASP A 32 -5.34 -12.23 1.55
C ASP A 32 -4.20 -11.22 1.41
N ILE A 33 -3.94 -10.43 2.46
CA ILE A 33 -2.83 -9.48 2.46
C ILE A 33 -1.57 -10.21 2.93
N THR A 34 -0.64 -10.41 2.00
CA THR A 34 0.70 -10.93 2.31
C THR A 34 1.62 -9.77 2.69
N LEU A 35 2.11 -9.78 3.93
CA LEU A 35 3.00 -8.76 4.47
C LEU A 35 4.44 -9.26 4.60
N PRO A 36 5.44 -8.38 4.44
CA PRO A 36 6.83 -8.71 4.77
C PRO A 36 6.98 -9.21 6.21
N SER A 37 7.94 -10.10 6.46
CA SER A 37 8.20 -10.72 7.78
C SER A 37 8.37 -9.74 8.94
N TYR A 38 8.86 -8.54 8.65
CA TYR A 38 9.09 -7.48 9.63
C TYR A 38 7.83 -6.66 9.93
N MET A 39 6.70 -7.00 9.32
CA MET A 39 5.38 -6.44 9.58
C MET A 39 4.41 -7.52 10.03
N HIS A 40 3.43 -7.11 10.83
CA HIS A 40 2.23 -7.88 11.09
C HIS A 40 1.03 -6.94 11.06
N ALA A 41 -0.16 -7.49 10.83
CA ALA A 41 -1.39 -6.73 10.86
C ALA A 41 -2.41 -7.36 11.80
N LYS A 42 -3.33 -6.52 12.25
CA LYS A 42 -4.55 -6.92 12.96
C LYS A 42 -5.71 -6.09 12.45
N GLU A 43 -6.91 -6.61 12.60
CA GLU A 43 -8.12 -5.84 12.33
C GLU A 43 -8.15 -4.58 13.21
N SER A 44 -8.40 -3.44 12.59
CA SER A 44 -8.49 -2.17 13.29
C SER A 44 -9.76 -2.13 14.13
N ARG A 45 -9.63 -1.59 15.34
CA ARG A 45 -10.75 -1.21 16.21
C ARG A 45 -10.74 0.30 16.48
N SER A 46 -10.06 1.06 15.62
CA SER A 46 -9.90 2.49 15.79
C SER A 46 -11.23 3.21 15.57
N GLU A 47 -11.55 4.15 16.46
CA GLU A 47 -12.67 5.08 16.31
C GLU A 47 -12.58 5.88 15.00
N LYS A 48 -11.37 6.04 14.43
CA LYS A 48 -11.17 6.68 13.12
C LYS A 48 -12.02 6.04 12.02
N TYR A 49 -12.26 4.73 12.09
CA TYR A 49 -12.96 3.99 11.05
C TYR A 49 -14.40 3.59 11.43
N SER A 50 -14.81 3.80 12.68
CA SER A 50 -16.12 3.34 13.17
C SER A 50 -17.31 4.04 12.50
N ALA A 51 -17.09 5.22 11.93
CA ALA A 51 -18.11 5.96 11.19
C ALA A 51 -18.46 5.36 9.81
N TYR A 52 -17.66 4.41 9.30
CA TYR A 52 -17.84 3.84 7.96
C TYR A 52 -18.20 2.35 8.05
N GLU A 53 -19.49 2.04 8.17
CA GLU A 53 -20.00 0.67 8.41
C GLU A 53 -19.58 -0.35 7.34
N LYS A 54 -19.35 0.11 6.11
CA LYS A 54 -18.90 -0.72 4.97
C LYS A 54 -17.39 -0.68 4.75
N THR A 55 -16.65 -0.24 5.76
CA THR A 55 -15.18 -0.17 5.72
C THR A 55 -14.60 -1.15 6.72
N LYS A 56 -13.66 -1.97 6.25
CA LYS A 56 -12.84 -2.82 7.09
C LYS A 56 -11.39 -2.44 6.92
N CYS A 57 -10.67 -2.30 8.02
CA CYS A 57 -9.28 -1.86 8.02
C CYS A 57 -8.39 -2.84 8.79
N LEU A 58 -7.16 -2.98 8.31
CA LEU A 58 -6.05 -3.59 9.01
C LEU A 58 -5.09 -2.50 9.45
N GLU A 59 -4.73 -2.50 10.72
CA GLU A 59 -3.59 -1.73 11.22
C GLU A 59 -2.34 -2.57 11.08
N VAL A 60 -1.30 -2.00 10.46
CA VAL A 60 -0.02 -2.64 10.23
C VAL A 60 1.01 -2.11 11.21
N PHE A 61 1.75 -3.02 11.83
CA PHE A 61 2.74 -2.74 12.85
C PHE A 61 4.09 -3.36 12.47
N ALA A 62 5.17 -2.65 12.82
CA ALA A 62 6.50 -3.24 12.77
C ALA A 62 6.64 -4.32 13.84
N THR A 63 7.08 -5.52 13.45
CA THR A 63 7.21 -6.67 14.36
C THR A 63 8.26 -6.43 15.45
N SER A 64 9.33 -5.70 15.14
CA SER A 64 10.46 -5.49 16.05
C SER A 64 10.13 -4.65 17.29
N ASN A 65 9.21 -3.70 17.18
CA ASN A 65 8.91 -2.76 18.27
C ASN A 65 7.41 -2.45 18.41
N LYS A 66 6.55 -3.19 17.71
CA LYS A 66 5.08 -3.05 17.72
C LYS A 66 4.60 -1.64 17.39
N ARG A 67 5.43 -0.82 16.71
CA ARG A 67 5.05 0.53 16.31
C ARG A 67 4.10 0.45 15.12
N PHE A 68 3.02 1.24 15.15
CA PHE A 68 2.15 1.42 14.00
C PHE A 68 2.91 2.03 12.81
N VAL A 69 2.77 1.43 11.64
CA VAL A 69 3.48 1.84 10.42
C VAL A 69 2.54 2.13 9.24
N GLY A 70 1.26 1.83 9.35
CA GLY A 70 0.29 2.13 8.31
C GLY A 70 -1.00 1.35 8.44
N ASP A 71 -1.92 1.59 7.52
CA ASP A 71 -3.19 0.89 7.42
C ASP A 71 -3.47 0.40 5.99
N PHE A 72 -4.32 -0.62 5.90
CA PHE A 72 -4.94 -1.09 4.67
C PHE A 72 -6.44 -1.17 4.91
N CYS A 73 -7.25 -0.58 4.05
CA CYS A 73 -8.69 -0.59 4.18
C CYS A 73 -9.36 -1.08 2.89
N ILE A 74 -10.46 -1.82 3.04
CA ILE A 74 -11.41 -2.11 1.97
C ILE A 74 -12.69 -1.38 2.34
N SER A 75 -13.23 -0.61 1.40
CA SER A 75 -14.43 0.20 1.61
C SER A 75 -15.36 0.13 0.40
N GLU A 76 -16.66 0.12 0.65
CA GLU A 76 -17.70 0.47 -0.35
C GLU A 76 -18.25 1.88 -0.12
N ASP A 77 -17.77 2.57 0.90
CA ASP A 77 -18.14 3.93 1.23
C ASP A 77 -17.22 4.91 0.50
N VAL A 78 -17.78 5.68 -0.43
CA VAL A 78 -17.04 6.71 -1.17
C VAL A 78 -16.67 7.91 -0.29
N HIS A 79 -17.41 8.16 0.79
CA HIS A 79 -17.08 9.22 1.75
C HIS A 79 -15.79 8.88 2.50
N PHE A 80 -15.55 7.59 2.78
CA PHE A 80 -14.29 7.15 3.39
C PHE A 80 -13.07 7.62 2.57
N LEU A 81 -13.05 7.45 1.25
CA LEU A 81 -11.92 7.90 0.43
C LEU A 81 -11.70 9.41 0.52
N ARG A 82 -12.79 10.18 0.43
CA ARG A 82 -12.75 11.64 0.54
C ARG A 82 -12.21 12.09 1.89
N ASP A 83 -12.68 11.48 2.98
CA ASP A 83 -12.28 11.83 4.34
C ASP A 83 -10.85 11.36 4.66
N MET A 84 -10.38 10.30 3.97
CA MET A 84 -8.96 9.92 3.95
C MET A 84 -8.11 10.81 3.03
N GLY A 85 -8.69 11.82 2.38
CA GLY A 85 -8.00 12.80 1.55
C GLY A 85 -7.87 12.45 0.07
N VAL A 86 -8.45 11.34 -0.41
CA VAL A 86 -8.44 10.97 -1.83
C VAL A 86 -9.64 11.63 -2.51
N ILE A 87 -9.37 12.52 -3.47
CA ILE A 87 -10.41 13.22 -4.24
C ILE A 87 -10.12 13.16 -5.73
N GLU A 88 -11.18 13.19 -6.54
CA GLU A 88 -11.08 13.34 -7.98
C GLU A 88 -10.75 14.80 -8.32
N ARG A 89 -9.71 15.02 -9.11
CA ARG A 89 -9.46 16.33 -9.72
C ARG A 89 -10.29 16.43 -10.98
N ASN A 90 -11.29 17.31 -10.95
CA ASN A 90 -11.98 17.77 -12.16
C ASN A 90 -10.97 18.55 -13.00
N VAL A 91 -10.47 17.95 -14.08
CA VAL A 91 -9.66 18.65 -15.08
C VAL A 91 -10.64 19.35 -16.02
N ASP A 92 -10.52 20.67 -16.14
CA ASP A 92 -11.30 21.43 -17.12
C ASP A 92 -10.90 20.97 -18.53
N VAL A 93 -11.82 20.28 -19.19
CA VAL A 93 -11.64 19.69 -20.52
C VAL A 93 -11.39 20.76 -21.59
N ASN A 94 -11.72 22.03 -21.29
CA ASN A 94 -11.48 23.16 -22.19
C ASN A 94 -10.06 23.74 -22.09
N ALA A 95 -9.27 23.33 -21.10
CA ALA A 95 -7.93 23.88 -20.85
C ALA A 95 -6.79 23.08 -21.52
N LEU A 96 -7.09 21.96 -22.20
CA LEU A 96 -6.07 21.10 -22.83
C LEU A 96 -6.44 20.77 -24.28
N PRO A 97 -5.68 21.24 -25.28
CA PRO A 97 -5.90 20.85 -26.67
C PRO A 97 -5.36 19.43 -26.84
N ASN A 98 -6.26 18.47 -27.04
CA ASN A 98 -6.00 17.04 -27.31
C ASN A 98 -5.85 16.13 -26.08
N MET A 99 -6.96 15.67 -25.49
CA MET A 99 -7.02 14.31 -24.92
C MET A 99 -8.42 13.69 -25.07
N ASN A 100 -8.53 12.67 -25.93
CA ASN A 100 -9.66 11.75 -26.05
C ASN A 100 -9.72 10.69 -24.92
N GLU A 101 -9.02 10.90 -23.81
CA GLU A 101 -9.07 10.01 -22.65
C GLU A 101 -9.34 10.85 -21.41
N GLN A 102 -10.59 10.82 -20.96
CA GLN A 102 -10.99 11.34 -19.66
C GLN A 102 -10.41 10.41 -18.57
N ARG A 103 -9.11 10.54 -18.29
CA ARG A 103 -8.50 9.90 -17.12
C ARG A 103 -8.87 10.74 -15.90
N SER A 104 -9.72 10.20 -15.03
CA SER A 104 -9.90 10.79 -13.71
C SER A 104 -8.54 10.80 -13.00
N SER A 105 -7.99 11.99 -12.80
CA SER A 105 -6.74 12.15 -12.07
C SER A 105 -7.08 12.22 -10.57
N LEU A 106 -6.69 11.20 -9.81
CA LEU A 106 -6.86 11.26 -8.36
C LEU A 106 -5.78 12.14 -7.75
N VAL A 107 -6.15 12.88 -6.71
CA VAL A 107 -5.20 13.61 -5.89
C VAL A 107 -5.40 13.24 -4.43
N PHE A 108 -4.30 13.24 -3.69
CA PHE A 108 -4.33 13.15 -2.23
C PHE A 108 -4.20 14.56 -1.65
N ALA A 109 -5.20 14.99 -0.91
CA ALA A 109 -5.22 16.25 -0.18
C ALA A 109 -4.87 16.01 1.28
N SER A 110 -3.74 16.54 1.72
CA SER A 110 -3.42 16.69 3.14
C SER A 110 -3.91 18.07 3.64
N PRO A 111 -3.89 18.34 4.95
CA PRO A 111 -4.18 19.66 5.48
C PRO A 111 -3.28 20.79 4.94
N MET A 112 -2.14 20.48 4.33
CA MET A 112 -1.18 21.48 3.85
C MET A 112 -1.03 21.53 2.32
N SER A 113 -1.23 20.42 1.62
CA SER A 113 -0.85 20.29 0.22
C SER A 113 -1.73 19.29 -0.52
N GLN A 114 -1.76 19.41 -1.85
CA GLN A 114 -2.33 18.40 -2.73
C GLN A 114 -1.22 17.70 -3.50
N TYR A 115 -1.32 16.38 -3.59
CA TYR A 115 -0.35 15.52 -4.25
C TYR A 115 -1.03 14.77 -5.38
N GLU A 116 -0.49 14.85 -6.58
CA GLU A 116 -0.95 14.05 -7.71
C GLU A 116 -0.74 12.56 -7.40
N MET A 117 -1.78 11.74 -7.61
CA MET A 117 -1.66 10.30 -7.57
C MET A 117 -1.35 9.79 -8.97
N LYS A 118 -0.31 8.96 -9.08
CA LYS A 118 0.17 8.39 -10.34
C LYS A 118 0.00 6.87 -10.32
N PRO A 119 -0.13 6.21 -11.47
CA PRO A 119 -0.12 4.75 -11.54
C PRO A 119 1.06 4.17 -10.76
N LEU A 120 0.79 3.27 -9.80
CA LEU A 120 1.81 2.64 -8.97
C LEU A 120 2.71 1.71 -9.80
N LEU A 121 2.11 1.09 -10.81
CA LEU A 121 2.72 0.15 -11.74
C LEU A 121 2.66 0.76 -13.15
N GLU A 122 3.76 0.63 -13.87
CA GLU A 122 3.85 1.02 -15.26
C GLU A 122 2.79 0.25 -16.07
N ASN A 123 1.98 0.96 -16.86
CA ASN A 123 0.88 0.43 -17.67
C ASN A 123 -0.31 -0.18 -16.90
N ASP A 124 -0.47 0.07 -15.60
CA ASP A 124 -1.69 -0.28 -14.86
C ASP A 124 -2.20 0.91 -14.05
N SER A 125 -3.20 1.61 -14.61
CA SER A 125 -3.84 2.78 -14.00
C SER A 125 -4.82 2.44 -12.87
N ARG A 126 -5.09 1.15 -12.61
CA ARG A 126 -6.08 0.75 -11.60
C ARG A 126 -5.63 1.05 -10.18
N ILE A 127 -4.32 1.03 -9.93
CA ILE A 127 -3.73 1.37 -8.64
C ILE A 127 -3.04 2.72 -8.77
N GLN A 128 -3.60 3.75 -8.16
CA GLN A 128 -3.01 5.09 -8.12
C GLN A 128 -2.35 5.30 -6.76
N ALA A 129 -1.19 5.95 -6.75
CA ALA A 129 -0.41 6.16 -5.53
C ALA A 129 0.33 7.49 -5.53
N SER A 130 0.69 7.97 -4.35
CA SER A 130 1.51 9.15 -4.18
C SER A 130 2.44 9.03 -2.97
N ILE A 131 3.56 9.73 -3.04
CA ILE A 131 4.44 9.97 -1.90
C ILE A 131 4.13 11.37 -1.38
N VAL A 132 3.75 11.44 -0.11
CA VAL A 132 3.20 12.66 0.48
C VAL A 132 3.95 13.00 1.76
N ASP A 133 3.98 14.28 2.11
CA ASP A 133 4.38 14.65 3.46
C ASP A 133 3.23 14.39 4.42
N CYS A 134 3.54 13.89 5.60
CA CYS A 134 2.56 13.49 6.59
C CYS A 134 3.01 13.77 8.02
N ASP A 135 2.04 13.80 8.93
CA ASP A 135 2.32 13.87 10.36
C ASP A 135 2.32 12.48 10.99
N ILE A 136 3.38 12.18 11.73
CA ILE A 136 3.50 10.95 12.54
C ILE A 136 3.30 11.23 14.04
N GLY A 137 3.11 12.50 14.41
CA GLY A 137 2.82 12.95 15.76
C GLY A 137 1.32 12.94 16.08
N SER A 138 1.01 12.92 17.37
CA SER A 138 -0.36 13.05 17.91
C SER A 138 -0.67 14.48 18.37
N GLY A 139 0.03 15.47 17.81
CA GLY A 139 -0.13 16.87 18.18
C GLY A 139 -1.45 17.46 17.67
N LYS A 140 -1.94 18.53 18.32
CA LYS A 140 -3.16 19.24 17.87
C LYS A 140 -2.98 19.96 16.53
N ILE A 141 -1.74 20.17 16.09
CA ILE A 141 -1.39 20.90 14.87
C ILE A 141 -0.66 19.93 13.95
N TYR A 142 -1.16 19.79 12.72
CA TYR A 142 -0.53 19.00 11.68
C TYR A 142 0.88 19.52 11.37
N ARG A 143 1.87 18.63 11.38
CA ARG A 143 3.25 18.93 11.01
C ARG A 143 3.78 17.86 10.05
N PRO A 144 4.33 18.22 8.88
CA PRO A 144 4.87 17.29 7.88
C PRO A 144 6.20 16.68 8.36
N THR A 145 6.14 15.88 9.41
CA THR A 145 7.28 15.31 10.15
C THR A 145 7.73 13.95 9.60
N ALA A 146 6.99 13.40 8.64
CA ALA A 146 7.25 12.13 7.99
C ALA A 146 6.93 12.20 6.49
N THR A 147 7.42 11.21 5.77
CA THR A 147 7.03 10.90 4.40
C THR A 147 6.17 9.66 4.42
N CYS A 148 5.04 9.71 3.73
CA CYS A 148 4.07 8.64 3.63
C CYS A 148 3.86 8.19 2.20
N HIS A 149 3.37 6.97 2.05
CA HIS A 149 2.91 6.43 0.79
C HIS A 149 1.41 6.18 0.91
N VAL A 150 0.64 6.76 -0.01
CA VAL A 150 -0.80 6.56 -0.10
C VAL A 150 -1.11 5.87 -1.41
N ALA A 151 -2.00 4.89 -1.40
CA ALA A 151 -2.47 4.26 -2.61
C ALA A 151 -3.95 3.91 -2.54
N VAL A 152 -4.58 3.91 -3.70
CA VAL A 152 -5.99 3.55 -3.87
C VAL A 152 -6.14 2.72 -5.13
N SER A 153 -7.00 1.72 -5.08
CA SER A 153 -7.43 0.96 -6.24
C SER A 153 -8.94 0.79 -6.18
N SER A 154 -9.60 1.07 -7.30
CA SER A 154 -10.96 0.60 -7.49
C SER A 154 -10.95 -0.90 -7.73
N ILE A 155 -11.84 -1.61 -7.06
CA ILE A 155 -12.21 -3.00 -7.32
C ILE A 155 -13.68 -3.04 -7.77
N SER A 156 -14.14 -4.16 -8.31
CA SER A 156 -15.49 -4.26 -8.87
C SER A 156 -16.57 -3.87 -7.84
N ASN A 157 -17.72 -3.40 -8.34
CA ASN A 157 -18.92 -3.07 -7.57
C ASN A 157 -18.75 -1.90 -6.57
N ASN A 158 -18.19 -0.76 -7.02
CA ASN A 158 -18.00 0.45 -6.20
C ASN A 158 -17.23 0.21 -4.89
N ARG A 159 -16.35 -0.78 -4.89
CA ARG A 159 -15.53 -1.09 -3.75
C ARG A 159 -14.10 -0.65 -4.05
N PHE A 160 -13.36 -0.25 -3.02
CA PHE A 160 -12.02 0.29 -3.17
C PHE A 160 -11.10 -0.30 -2.12
N ILE A 161 -9.84 -0.49 -2.50
CA ILE A 161 -8.75 -0.75 -1.57
C ILE A 161 -8.01 0.56 -1.39
N TYR A 162 -7.73 0.91 -0.14
CA TYR A 162 -6.95 2.07 0.26
C TYR A 162 -5.78 1.62 1.13
N SER A 163 -4.64 2.29 1.03
CA SER A 163 -3.58 2.14 2.02
C SER A 163 -2.81 3.42 2.28
N TYR A 164 -2.36 3.54 3.52
CA TYR A 164 -1.54 4.64 3.99
C TYR A 164 -0.39 4.10 4.85
N PHE A 165 0.84 4.40 4.46
CA PHE A 165 2.03 3.92 5.16
C PHE A 165 3.00 5.04 5.50
N PHE A 166 3.49 5.03 6.74
CA PHE A 166 4.66 5.81 7.12
C PHE A 166 5.91 5.19 6.49
N VAL A 167 6.50 5.87 5.51
CA VAL A 167 7.71 5.42 4.81
C VAL A 167 8.94 5.80 5.62
N LYS A 168 9.03 7.07 6.03
CA LYS A 168 10.21 7.62 6.71
C LYS A 168 9.78 8.66 7.74
N ASN A 169 10.40 8.62 8.92
CA ASN A 169 10.34 9.72 9.87
C ASN A 169 11.44 10.72 9.52
N ASN A 170 11.06 11.95 9.17
CA ASN A 170 11.99 12.97 8.69
C ASN A 170 12.73 13.67 9.84
N LEU A 171 12.19 13.65 11.07
CA LEU A 171 12.83 14.25 12.24
C LEU A 171 14.08 13.48 12.67
N ASN A 172 14.00 12.15 12.69
CA ASN A 172 15.12 11.28 13.09
C ASN A 172 15.73 10.50 11.92
N LYS A 173 15.30 10.79 10.69
CA LYS A 173 15.73 10.17 9.43
C LYS A 173 15.55 8.64 9.38
N LYS A 174 14.72 8.06 10.26
CA LYS A 174 14.50 6.62 10.35
C LYS A 174 13.57 6.13 9.25
N GLN A 175 14.01 5.15 8.47
CA GLN A 175 13.14 4.38 7.57
C GLN A 175 12.19 3.51 8.40
N LEU A 176 10.91 3.55 8.09
CA LEU A 176 9.86 2.76 8.76
C LEU A 176 9.37 1.62 7.86
N VAL A 177 9.03 1.93 6.62
CA VAL A 177 8.56 0.96 5.62
C VAL A 177 9.18 1.27 4.26
N ARG A 178 9.63 0.26 3.52
CA ARG A 178 10.16 0.46 2.15
C ARG A 178 9.02 0.55 1.15
N VAL A 179 9.06 1.54 0.27
CA VAL A 179 8.09 1.68 -0.84
C VAL A 179 8.07 0.43 -1.74
N SER A 180 9.23 -0.21 -1.94
CA SER A 180 9.33 -1.47 -2.69
C SER A 180 8.48 -2.59 -2.08
N ASP A 181 8.39 -2.64 -0.75
CA ASP A 181 7.63 -3.69 -0.07
C ASP A 181 6.13 -3.38 -0.12
N ILE A 182 5.74 -2.10 -0.01
CA ILE A 182 4.35 -1.67 -0.24
C ILE A 182 3.91 -2.03 -1.68
N LYS A 183 4.75 -1.78 -2.68
CA LYS A 183 4.50 -2.17 -4.08
C LYS A 183 4.28 -3.67 -4.23
N LYS A 184 5.06 -4.51 -3.54
CA LYS A 184 4.89 -5.98 -3.55
C LYS A 184 3.55 -6.40 -2.96
N ILE A 185 3.11 -5.77 -1.86
CA ILE A 185 1.77 -6.03 -1.28
C ILE A 185 0.69 -5.77 -2.34
N TRP A 186 0.73 -4.60 -2.99
CA TRP A 186 -0.22 -4.24 -4.05
C TRP A 186 -0.18 -5.17 -5.27
N LEU A 187 1.01 -5.64 -5.67
CA LEU A 187 1.16 -6.61 -6.75
C LEU A 187 0.51 -7.96 -6.41
N ASN A 188 0.68 -8.43 -5.18
CA ASN A 188 0.06 -9.68 -4.72
C ASN A 188 -1.47 -9.57 -4.71
N LEU A 189 -2.01 -8.44 -4.22
CA LEU A 189 -3.44 -8.15 -4.25
C LEU A 189 -4.02 -8.16 -5.67
N LYS A 190 -3.33 -7.51 -6.61
CA LYS A 190 -3.71 -7.50 -8.03
C LYS A 190 -3.75 -8.92 -8.61
N LYS A 191 -2.73 -9.73 -8.31
CA LYS A 191 -2.65 -11.11 -8.79
C LYS A 191 -3.83 -11.95 -8.28
N GLN A 192 -4.13 -11.86 -6.99
CA GLN A 192 -5.26 -12.56 -6.37
C GLN A 192 -6.60 -12.12 -7.00
N ALA A 193 -6.79 -10.83 -7.24
CA ALA A 193 -7.99 -10.32 -7.90
C ALA A 193 -8.16 -10.85 -9.34
N ALA A 194 -7.05 -10.96 -10.09
CA ALA A 194 -7.07 -11.52 -11.45
C ALA A 194 -7.43 -13.01 -11.46
N GLU A 195 -6.87 -13.79 -10.53
CA GLU A 195 -7.15 -15.22 -10.37
C GLU A 195 -8.61 -15.48 -9.97
N ALA A 196 -9.16 -14.69 -9.04
CA ALA A 196 -10.56 -14.79 -8.64
C ALA A 196 -11.53 -14.54 -9.81
N ASN A 197 -11.24 -13.54 -10.65
CA ASN A 197 -12.06 -13.25 -11.83
C ASN A 197 -11.99 -14.34 -12.90
N ALA A 198 -10.81 -14.95 -13.11
CA ALA A 198 -10.63 -16.05 -14.06
C ALA A 198 -11.39 -17.33 -13.63
N LEU A 199 -11.57 -17.54 -12.32
CA LEU A 199 -12.31 -18.69 -11.80
C LEU A 199 -13.83 -18.55 -11.99
N ASN A 200 -14.35 -17.32 -11.89
CA ASN A 200 -15.79 -17.02 -12.02
C ASN A 200 -16.26 -16.91 -13.48
N ALA A 201 -15.34 -16.90 -14.45
CA ALA A 201 -15.63 -16.86 -15.88
C ALA A 201 -15.66 -18.25 -16.55
N LYS A 202 -15.46 -19.32 -15.76
CA LYS A 202 -15.58 -20.73 -16.18
C LYS A 202 -16.89 -21.30 -15.65
#